data_AF-A0AAE2VX62-F1
#
_entry.id   AF-A0AAE2VX62-F1
#
_cell.length_a   1.000
_cell.length_b   1.000
_cell.length_c   1.000
_cell.angle_alpha   90.00
_cell.angle_beta   90.00
_cell.angle_gamma   90.00
#
_symmetry.space_group_name_H-M   'P 1'
#
loop_
_entity.id
_entity.type
_entity.pdbx_description
1 polymer ?
#
loop_
_entity_poly.entity_id
_entity_poly.type
_entity_poly.pdbx_seq_one_letter_code
_entity_poly.pdbx_strand_id
1 'polypeptide(L)'
;MSLAAGFASDAQAKRIYEGQEAAALRCSNTLALTAVALSRAGLITDVEKEVMLGITIRILDRHVDGTWQQKKRALEVMRDRRNIPDTLDDYRKNAAHCLRQFPIN
;
A
#
# COMPACT_ATOMS: atom_id res chain seq x y z
N MET A 1 -5.44 6.90 -50.00
CA MET A 1 -6.05 7.10 -48.67
C MET A 1 -5.70 5.91 -47.80
N SER A 2 -4.83 6.06 -46.81
CA SER A 2 -4.70 5.10 -45.70
C SER A 2 -4.28 5.87 -44.46
N LEU A 3 -5.25 6.14 -43.59
CA LEU A 3 -5.04 6.62 -42.23
C LEU A 3 -4.78 5.39 -41.35
N ALA A 4 -3.56 5.27 -40.83
CA ALA A 4 -3.25 4.33 -39.76
C ALA A 4 -2.39 5.07 -38.73
N ALA A 5 -3.05 5.76 -37.80
CA ALA A 5 -2.43 6.26 -36.58
C ALA A 5 -3.45 6.14 -35.46
N GLY A 6 -3.26 5.14 -34.60
CA GLY A 6 -4.18 4.87 -33.51
C GLY A 6 -3.80 3.64 -32.69
N PHE A 7 -2.51 3.44 -32.40
CA PHE A 7 -2.13 2.58 -31.28
C PHE A 7 -2.21 3.40 -30.00
N ALA A 8 -3.42 3.59 -29.49
CA ALA A 8 -3.59 3.81 -28.06
C ALA A 8 -3.26 2.47 -27.39
N SER A 9 -1.96 2.24 -27.13
CA SER A 9 -1.57 1.20 -26.20
C SER A 9 -1.84 1.74 -24.81
N ASP A 10 -3.01 1.41 -24.27
CA ASP A 10 -3.39 1.61 -22.88
C ASP A 10 -2.63 0.63 -21.96
N ALA A 11 -1.32 0.52 -22.21
CA ALA A 11 -0.39 -0.06 -21.28
C ALA A 11 -0.22 0.99 -20.18
N GLN A 12 -1.05 0.89 -19.14
CA GLN A 12 -0.59 1.22 -17.79
C GLN A 12 0.71 0.44 -17.60
N ALA A 13 1.84 1.04 -17.99
CA ALA A 13 3.15 0.41 -17.91
C ALA A 13 3.27 -0.10 -16.48
N LYS A 14 3.45 -1.43 -16.35
CA LYS A 14 3.46 -2.10 -15.05
C LYS A 14 4.67 -1.58 -14.28
N ARG A 15 4.48 -0.50 -13.53
CA ARG A 15 5.52 0.16 -12.76
C ARG A 15 6.12 -0.87 -11.82
N ILE A 16 7.42 -1.06 -11.93
CA ILE A 16 8.18 -1.89 -11.01
C ILE A 16 8.61 -0.96 -9.88
N TYR A 17 8.13 -1.24 -8.68
CA TYR A 17 8.53 -0.54 -7.48
C TYR A 17 9.69 -1.28 -6.85
N GLU A 18 10.78 -0.57 -6.62
CA GLU A 18 12.03 -1.13 -6.07
C GLU A 18 12.54 -0.27 -4.92
N GLY A 19 13.57 -0.77 -4.22
CA GLY A 19 14.24 -0.01 -3.15
C GLY A 19 13.27 0.55 -2.11
N GLN A 20 13.32 1.87 -1.91
CA GLN A 20 12.52 2.58 -0.92
C GLN A 20 11.01 2.58 -1.24
N GLU A 21 10.62 2.68 -2.52
CA GLU A 21 9.20 2.63 -2.89
C GLU A 21 8.59 1.26 -2.57
N ALA A 22 9.33 0.18 -2.86
CA ALA A 22 8.91 -1.18 -2.51
C ALA A 22 8.79 -1.38 -0.99
N ALA A 23 9.71 -0.78 -0.22
CA ALA A 23 9.67 -0.83 1.23
C ALA A 23 8.48 -0.01 1.80
N ALA A 24 8.21 1.18 1.25
CA ALA A 24 7.05 2.00 1.61
C ALA A 24 5.73 1.30 1.30
N LEU A 25 5.62 0.62 0.14
CA LEU A 25 4.47 -0.21 -0.22
C LEU A 25 4.25 -1.36 0.76
N ARG A 26 5.32 -2.07 1.16
CA ARG A 26 5.25 -3.13 2.18
C ARG A 26 4.73 -2.58 3.50
N CYS A 27 5.31 -1.47 3.97
CA CYS A 27 4.91 -0.84 5.22
C CYS A 27 3.45 -0.37 5.20
N SER A 28 3.04 0.29 4.12
CA SER A 28 1.66 0.77 3.94
C SER A 28 0.66 -0.39 3.95
N ASN A 29 0.97 -1.47 3.24
CA ASN A 29 0.13 -2.67 3.21
C ASN A 29 0.01 -3.32 4.60
N THR A 30 1.13 -3.47 5.32
CA THR A 30 1.14 -4.04 6.66
C THR A 30 0.32 -3.20 7.65
N LEU A 31 0.48 -1.88 7.64
CA LEU A 31 -0.31 -0.98 8.49
C LEU A 31 -1.81 -1.06 8.17
N ALA A 32 -2.17 -1.06 6.89
CA ALA A 32 -3.57 -1.08 6.47
C ALA A 32 -4.25 -2.41 6.83
N LEU A 33 -3.60 -3.54 6.57
CA LEU A 33 -4.15 -4.86 6.91
C LEU A 33 -4.32 -5.04 8.40
N THR A 34 -3.41 -4.51 9.21
CA THR A 34 -3.56 -4.60 10.65
C THR A 34 -4.65 -3.70 11.20
N ALA A 35 -4.79 -2.48 10.69
CA ALA A 35 -5.93 -1.64 11.05
C ALA A 35 -7.26 -2.37 10.83
N VAL A 36 -7.39 -3.03 9.67
CA VAL A 36 -8.56 -3.85 9.35
C VAL A 36 -8.69 -5.06 10.29
N ALA A 37 -7.60 -5.77 10.57
CA ALA A 37 -7.64 -6.96 11.44
C ALA A 37 -7.98 -6.61 12.90
N LEU A 38 -7.39 -5.55 13.46
CA LEU A 38 -7.68 -5.09 14.82
C LEU A 38 -9.12 -4.60 14.95
N SER A 39 -9.63 -3.88 13.94
CA SER A 39 -11.02 -3.43 13.91
C SER A 39 -11.98 -4.61 13.86
N ARG A 40 -11.71 -5.62 13.02
CA ARG A 40 -12.52 -6.86 12.97
C ARG A 40 -12.50 -7.65 14.27
N ALA A 41 -11.40 -7.58 15.02
CA ALA A 41 -11.27 -8.21 16.33
C ALA A 41 -11.90 -7.37 17.47
N GLY A 42 -12.46 -6.19 17.17
CA GLY A 42 -13.02 -5.29 18.18
C GLY A 42 -11.96 -4.64 19.09
N LEU A 43 -10.69 -4.66 18.69
CA LEU A 43 -9.56 -4.15 19.47
C LEU A 43 -9.29 -2.66 19.24
N ILE A 44 -9.83 -2.10 18.15
CA ILE A 44 -9.84 -0.66 17.87
C ILE A 44 -11.20 -0.27 17.30
N THR A 45 -11.56 1.00 17.51
CA THR A 45 -12.75 1.62 16.94
C THR A 45 -12.60 1.84 15.43
N ASP A 46 -13.73 2.09 14.75
CA ASP A 46 -13.73 2.48 13.33
C ASP A 46 -12.97 3.78 13.08
N VAL A 47 -13.06 4.74 14.02
CA VAL A 47 -12.32 6.01 13.95
C VAL A 47 -10.81 5.76 14.00
N GLU A 48 -10.34 4.93 14.93
CA GLU A 48 -8.92 4.58 15.02
C GLU A 48 -8.42 3.84 13.77
N LYS A 49 -9.24 2.93 13.23
CA LYS A 49 -8.96 2.28 11.93
C LYS A 49 -8.82 3.31 10.82
N GLU A 50 -9.74 4.27 10.71
CA GLU A 50 -9.69 5.34 9.70
C GLU A 50 -8.43 6.20 9.82
N VAL A 51 -8.03 6.55 11.05
CA VAL A 51 -6.76 7.26 11.30
C VAL A 51 -5.57 6.44 10.80
N MET A 52 -5.51 5.15 11.11
CA MET A 52 -4.44 4.27 10.64
C MET A 52 -4.42 4.15 9.11
N LEU A 53 -5.58 4.04 8.45
CA LEU A 53 -5.68 4.05 6.99
C LEU A 53 -5.27 5.41 6.40
N GLY A 54 -5.57 6.51 7.05
CA GLY A 54 -5.09 7.84 6.66
C GLY A 54 -3.57 7.94 6.69
N ILE A 55 -2.91 7.32 7.69
CA ILE A 55 -1.45 7.24 7.76
C ILE A 55 -0.89 6.45 6.57
N THR A 56 -1.50 5.32 6.20
CA THR A 56 -1.02 4.52 5.06
C THR A 56 -1.11 5.28 3.75
N ILE A 57 -2.20 6.03 3.53
CA ILE A 57 -2.36 6.90 2.37
C ILE A 57 -1.26 7.96 2.35
N ARG A 58 -0.94 8.60 3.48
CA ARG A 58 0.16 9.58 3.53
C ARG A 58 1.52 8.98 3.24
N ILE A 59 1.81 7.76 3.70
CA ILE A 59 3.07 7.07 3.35
C ILE A 59 3.15 6.87 1.84
N LEU A 60 2.06 6.40 1.23
CA LEU A 60 1.99 6.19 -0.22
C LEU A 60 2.13 7.48 -1.02
N ASP A 61 1.53 8.58 -0.55
CA ASP A 61 1.59 9.86 -1.25
C ASP A 61 2.98 10.49 -1.21
N ARG A 62 3.73 10.30 -0.12
CA ARG A 62 5.06 10.89 0.04
C ARG A 62 6.20 10.02 -0.48
N HIS A 63 6.08 8.70 -0.40
CA HIS A 63 7.21 7.77 -0.57
C HIS A 63 7.03 6.77 -1.72
N VAL A 64 5.92 6.86 -2.45
CA VAL A 64 5.66 6.01 -3.61
C VAL A 64 5.20 6.89 -4.75
N ASP A 65 5.89 6.83 -5.88
CA ASP A 65 5.53 7.61 -7.06
C ASP A 65 4.41 6.92 -7.86
N GLY A 66 3.88 7.64 -8.84
CA GLY A 66 2.85 7.15 -9.74
C GLY A 66 1.44 7.57 -9.35
N THR A 67 0.47 7.14 -10.18
CA THR A 67 -0.93 7.51 -9.99
C THR A 67 -1.56 6.76 -8.84
N TRP A 68 -2.64 7.30 -8.27
CA TRP A 68 -3.40 6.60 -7.24
C TRP A 68 -3.82 5.18 -7.66
N GLN A 69 -4.23 5.00 -8.92
CA GLN A 69 -4.58 3.66 -9.43
C GLN A 69 -3.39 2.70 -9.44
N GLN A 70 -2.19 3.18 -9.81
CA GLN A 70 -0.98 2.36 -9.79
C GLN A 70 -0.59 1.96 -8.36
N LYS A 71 -0.68 2.88 -7.40
CA LYS A 71 -0.40 2.62 -5.98
C LYS A 71 -1.42 1.63 -5.40
N LYS A 72 -2.72 1.84 -5.66
CA LYS A 72 -3.79 0.94 -5.24
C LYS A 72 -3.57 -0.48 -5.77
N ARG A 73 -3.22 -0.63 -7.05
CA ARG A 73 -2.97 -1.94 -7.65
C ARG A 73 -1.74 -2.62 -7.04
N ALA A 74 -0.70 -1.87 -6.70
CA ALA A 74 0.46 -2.40 -6.01
C ALA A 74 0.08 -2.95 -4.62
N LEU A 75 -0.78 -2.24 -3.88
CA LEU A 75 -1.31 -2.72 -2.59
C LEU A 75 -2.16 -3.98 -2.74
N GLU A 76 -3.02 -4.06 -3.76
CA GLU A 76 -3.82 -5.26 -4.05
C GLU A 76 -2.92 -6.47 -4.29
N VAL A 77 -1.87 -6.32 -5.10
CA VAL A 77 -0.87 -7.39 -5.32
C VAL A 77 -0.15 -7.77 -4.02
N MET A 78 0.18 -6.79 -3.17
CA MET A 78 0.83 -7.06 -1.88
C MET A 78 -0.09 -7.81 -0.91
N ARG A 79 -1.38 -7.47 -0.88
CA ARG A 79 -2.41 -8.20 -0.14
C ARG A 79 -2.53 -9.64 -0.64
N ASP A 80 -2.65 -9.82 -1.96
CA ASP A 80 -2.93 -11.13 -2.57
C ASP A 80 -1.74 -12.10 -2.46
N ARG A 81 -0.52 -11.57 -2.27
CA ARG A 81 0.71 -12.36 -2.06
C ARG A 81 0.89 -12.91 -0.64
N ARG A 82 0.13 -12.42 0.34
CA ARG A 82 0.35 -12.74 1.76
C ARG A 82 -0.84 -13.49 2.35
N ASN A 83 -0.56 -14.56 3.08
CA ASN A 83 -1.56 -15.14 3.96
C ASN A 83 -1.78 -14.24 5.21
N ILE A 84 -2.94 -14.36 5.85
CA ILE A 84 -3.32 -13.53 7.01
C ILE A 84 -2.34 -13.71 8.20
N PRO A 85 -1.92 -14.94 8.58
CA PRO A 85 -0.96 -15.14 9.66
C PRO A 85 0.37 -14.42 9.46
N ASP A 86 0.99 -14.51 8.28
CA ASP A 86 2.28 -13.89 7.98
C ASP A 86 2.17 -12.36 8.01
N THR A 87 1.02 -11.82 7.61
CA THR A 87 0.74 -10.38 7.68
C THR A 87 0.69 -9.86 9.11
N LEU A 88 0.06 -10.61 10.02
CA LEU A 88 -0.06 -10.24 11.43
C LEU A 88 1.27 -10.36 12.17
N ASP A 89 2.10 -11.36 11.84
CA ASP A 89 3.44 -11.51 12.38
C ASP A 89 4.38 -10.39 11.90
N ASP A 90 4.33 -10.05 10.61
CA ASP A 90 5.10 -8.92 10.06
C ASP A 90 4.69 -7.59 10.69
N TYR A 91 3.41 -7.40 11.01
CA TYR A 91 2.98 -6.21 11.75
C TYR A 91 3.59 -6.15 13.14
N ARG A 92 3.50 -7.24 13.92
CA ARG A 92 4.05 -7.28 15.29
C ARG A 92 5.53 -6.94 15.32
N LYS A 93 6.27 -7.39 14.30
CA LYS A 93 7.72 -7.18 14.19
C LYS A 93 8.09 -5.81 13.63
N ASN A 94 7.32 -5.29 12.66
CA ASN A 94 7.79 -4.20 11.81
C ASN A 94 6.96 -2.92 11.85
N ALA A 95 5.76 -2.89 12.46
CA ALA A 95 4.88 -1.72 12.39
C ALA A 95 5.52 -0.44 12.97
N ALA A 96 6.17 -0.55 14.14
CA ALA A 96 6.89 0.57 14.75
C ALA A 96 8.13 0.98 13.93
N HIS A 97 8.75 0.04 13.23
CA HIS A 97 9.89 0.32 12.34
C HIS A 97 9.44 1.09 11.09
N CYS A 98 8.27 0.72 10.53
CA CYS A 98 7.70 1.38 9.36
C CYS A 98 7.47 2.88 9.56
N LEU A 99 6.92 3.29 10.70
CA LEU A 99 6.67 4.71 10.98
C LEU A 99 7.95 5.52 11.23
N ARG A 100 9.04 4.87 11.67
CA ARG A 100 10.36 5.51 11.78
C ARG A 100 11.04 5.64 10.42
N GLN A 101 10.91 4.62 9.57
CA GLN A 101 11.52 4.59 8.25
C GLN A 101 10.80 5.52 7.26
N PHE A 102 9.48 5.64 7.37
CA PHE A 102 8.64 6.44 6.47
C PHE A 102 7.82 7.47 7.26
N PRO A 103 8.44 8.60 7.66
CA PRO A 103 7.74 9.67 8.36
C PRO A 103 6.66 10.30 7.47
N ILE A 104 5.58 10.76 8.12
CA ILE A 104 4.37 11.29 7.46
C ILE A 104 4.20 12.81 7.61
N ASN A 105 5.08 13.45 8.39
CA ASN A 105 5.18 14.89 8.62
C ASN A 105 6.34 15.50 7.85
#